data_AF-A0A535D813-F1
#
_entry.id   AF-A0A535D813-F1
#
_cell.length_a   1.000
_cell.length_b   1.000
_cell.length_c   1.000
_cell.angle_alpha   90.00
_cell.angle_beta   90.00
_cell.angle_gamma   90.00
#
_symmetry.space_group_name_H-M   'P 1'
#
loop_
_entity.id
_entity.type
_entity.pdbx_description
1 polymer ?
#
loop_
_entity_poly.entity_id
_entity_poly.type
_entity_poly.pdbx_seq_one_letter_code
_entity_poly.pdbx_strand_id
1 'polypeptide(L)' 'MRSGGRRRKEVRLSLKEIADRAAAEAERQAICLALRATRGNKSEAARLLRVDYKTLHLKAKRYGIEAAEFRAS' A
#
# COMPACT_ATOMS: atom_id res chain seq x y z
N MET A 1 -25.04 -16.86 -33.16
CA MET A 1 -23.85 -16.32 -32.48
C MET A 1 -24.33 -15.25 -31.49
N ARG A 2 -24.34 -15.49 -30.17
CA ARG A 2 -24.73 -14.48 -29.17
C ARG A 2 -23.49 -14.08 -28.38
N SER A 3 -22.95 -12.93 -28.73
CA SER A 3 -21.80 -12.31 -28.07
C SER A 3 -22.16 -12.00 -26.61
N GLY A 4 -21.58 -12.75 -25.68
CA GLY A 4 -21.64 -12.47 -24.25
C GLY A 4 -20.87 -11.18 -23.95
N GLY A 5 -21.58 -10.06 -23.95
CA GLY A 5 -21.05 -8.78 -23.50
C GLY A 5 -20.57 -8.91 -22.06
N ARG A 6 -19.25 -8.82 -21.86
CA ARG A 6 -18.65 -8.64 -20.53
C ARG A 6 -19.27 -7.38 -19.93
N ARG A 7 -20.24 -7.59 -19.03
CA ARG A 7 -20.81 -6.57 -18.16
C ARG A 7 -19.63 -5.96 -17.39
N ARG A 8 -19.09 -4.84 -17.87
CA ARG A 8 -18.28 -3.96 -17.04
C ARG A 8 -19.17 -3.61 -15.86
N LYS A 9 -18.93 -4.25 -14.71
CA LYS A 9 -19.59 -3.85 -13.47
C LYS A 9 -19.14 -2.42 -13.22
N GLU A 10 -20.02 -1.46 -13.47
CA GLU A 10 -19.97 -0.15 -12.79
C GLU A 10 -20.08 -0.44 -11.28
N VAL A 11 -18.97 -0.79 -10.64
CA VAL A 11 -18.13 0.21 -9.99
C VAL A 11 -18.85 1.37 -9.30
N ARG A 12 -20.10 1.27 -8.85
CA ARG A 12 -20.73 2.30 -7.99
C ARG A 12 -20.07 2.26 -6.62
N LEU A 13 -18.83 2.73 -6.56
CA LEU A 13 -18.08 2.90 -5.33
C LEU A 13 -18.72 4.05 -4.56
N SER A 14 -19.11 3.78 -3.33
CA SER A 14 -19.54 4.84 -2.42
C SER A 14 -18.37 5.81 -2.19
N LEU A 15 -18.65 7.08 -1.88
CA LEU A 15 -17.59 8.05 -1.53
C LEU A 15 -16.64 7.52 -0.43
N LYS A 16 -17.19 6.74 0.50
CA LYS A 16 -16.43 6.02 1.54
C LYS A 16 -15.43 5.02 0.95
N GLU A 17 -15.81 4.23 -0.05
CA GLU A 17 -14.93 3.24 -0.67
C GLU A 17 -13.84 3.91 -1.51
N ILE A 18 -14.16 5.04 -2.16
CA ILE A 18 -13.18 5.85 -2.88
C ILE A 18 -12.15 6.42 -1.89
N ALA A 19 -12.61 6.97 -0.77
CA ALA A 19 -11.75 7.48 0.28
C ALA A 19 -10.86 6.38 0.89
N ASP A 20 -11.41 5.21 1.17
CA ASP A 20 -10.66 4.07 1.71
C ASP A 20 -9.57 3.60 0.72
N ARG A 21 -9.92 3.51 -0.57
CA ARG A 21 -8.95 3.16 -1.61
C ARG A 21 -7.84 4.20 -1.76
N ALA A 22 -8.19 5.48 -1.74
CA ALA A 22 -7.23 6.59 -1.81
C ALA A 22 -6.31 6.57 -0.58
N ALA A 23 -6.87 6.36 0.62
CA ALA A 23 -6.10 6.22 1.85
C ALA A 23 -5.15 5.01 1.77
N ALA A 24 -5.62 3.86 1.30
CA ALA A 24 -4.80 2.66 1.15
C ALA A 24 -3.67 2.83 0.10
N GLU A 25 -3.89 3.64 -0.93
CA GLU A 25 -2.84 3.98 -1.90
C GLU A 25 -1.82 4.96 -1.30
N ALA A 26 -2.29 6.00 -0.62
CA ALA A 26 -1.44 6.95 0.08
C ALA A 26 -0.59 6.27 1.17
N GLU A 27 -1.17 5.36 1.95
CA GLU A 27 -0.45 4.58 2.95
C GLU A 27 0.64 3.71 2.31
N ARG A 28 0.34 3.04 1.19
CA ARG A 28 1.32 2.25 0.44
C ARG A 28 2.50 3.08 -0.04
N GLN A 29 2.21 4.24 -0.64
CA GLN A 29 3.23 5.16 -1.12
C GLN A 29 4.10 5.67 0.04
N ALA A 30 3.48 6.05 1.16
CA ALA A 30 4.21 6.50 2.35
C ALA A 30 5.17 5.42 2.88
N ILE A 31 4.73 4.17 2.97
CA ILE A 31 5.56 3.03 3.39
C ILE A 31 6.71 2.80 2.40
N CYS A 32 6.44 2.82 1.10
CA CYS A 32 7.45 2.65 0.05
C CYS A 32 8.52 3.76 0.11
N LEU A 33 8.11 5.02 0.23
CA LEU A 33 9.01 6.16 0.35
C LEU A 33 9.85 6.09 1.61
N ALA A 34 9.25 5.73 2.75
CA ALA A 34 9.97 5.58 4.01
C ALA A 34 10.99 4.44 3.93
N LEU A 35 10.62 3.29 3.38
CA LEU A 35 11.54 2.16 3.19
C LEU A 35 12.66 2.48 2.21
N ARG A 36 12.39 3.24 1.15
CA ARG A 36 13.40 3.71 0.21
C ARG A 36 14.37 4.70 0.87
N ALA A 37 13.86 5.65 1.64
CA ALA A 37 14.67 6.62 2.37
C ALA A 37 15.60 5.94 3.40
N THR A 38 15.15 4.84 3.99
CA THR A 38 15.90 4.09 5.01
C THR A 38 16.62 2.86 4.45
N ARG A 39 16.68 2.70 3.13
CA ARG A 39 17.34 1.58 2.44
C ARG A 39 16.90 0.20 2.96
N GLY A 40 15.60 0.03 3.19
CA GLY A 40 15.01 -1.21 3.68
C GLY A 40 15.04 -1.38 5.21
N ASN A 41 15.48 -0.38 5.98
CA ASN A 41 15.41 -0.44 7.43
C ASN A 41 13.98 -0.16 7.92
N LYS A 42 13.29 -1.23 8.31
CA LYS A 42 11.91 -1.22 8.82
C LYS A 42 11.76 -0.38 10.10
N SER A 43 12.76 -0.40 10.99
CA SER A 43 12.69 0.33 12.27
C SER A 43 12.83 1.83 12.05
N GLU A 44 13.75 2.26 11.19
CA GLU A 44 13.86 3.67 10.81
C GLU A 44 12.65 4.13 9.99
N ALA A 45 12.11 3.29 9.11
CA ALA A 45 10.92 3.65 8.32
C ALA A 45 9.70 3.84 9.23
N ALA A 46 9.54 2.99 10.25
CA ALA A 46 8.50 3.13 11.27
C ALA A 46 8.68 4.45 12.04
N ARG A 47 9.93 4.81 12.39
CA ARG A 47 10.25 6.07 13.07
C ARG A 47 9.98 7.30 12.20
N LEU A 48 10.28 7.23 10.89
CA LEU A 48 9.96 8.29 9.93
C LEU A 48 8.45 8.51 9.80
N LEU A 49 7.68 7.41 9.74
CA LEU A 49 6.23 7.46 9.64
C LEU A 49 5.53 7.66 11.00
N ARG A 50 6.29 7.74 12.10
CA ARG A 50 5.78 7.86 13.48
C ARG A 50 4.76 6.78 13.86
N VAL A 51 4.98 5.57 13.34
CA VAL A 51 4.17 4.39 13.64
C VAL A 51 4.98 3.36 14.41
N ASP A 52 4.30 2.45 15.08
CA ASP A 52 4.96 1.29 15.68
C ASP A 52 5.52 0.36 14.60
N TYR A 53 6.64 -0.30 14.91
CA TYR A 53 7.24 -1.31 14.04
C TYR A 53 6.23 -2.40 13.64
N LYS A 54 5.39 -2.87 14.56
CA LYS A 54 4.38 -3.90 14.28
C LYS A 54 3.32 -3.40 13.30
N THR A 55 2.92 -2.14 13.41
CA THR A 55 1.94 -1.51 12.49
C THR A 55 2.53 -1.39 11.09
N LEU A 56 3.78 -0.90 10.99
CA LEU A 56 4.49 -0.86 9.70
C LEU A 56 4.60 -2.27 9.10
N HIS A 57 5.01 -3.25 9.90
CA HIS A 57 5.17 -4.63 9.46
C HIS A 57 3.86 -5.24 8.95
N LEU A 58 2.76 -5.05 9.68
CA LEU A 58 1.44 -5.57 9.28
C LEU A 58 0.94 -4.88 8.01
N LYS A 59 1.06 -3.55 7.90
CA LYS A 59 0.64 -2.81 6.71
C LYS A 59 1.51 -3.19 5.50
N ALA A 60 2.83 -3.24 5.65
CA ALA A 60 3.74 -3.67 4.59
C ALA A 60 3.39 -5.08 4.10
N LYS A 61 3.15 -6.03 5.01
CA LYS A 61 2.72 -7.40 4.67
C LYS A 61 1.36 -7.42 3.97
N ARG A 62 0.39 -6.63 4.44
CA ARG A 62 -0.95 -6.51 3.83
C ARG A 62 -0.88 -5.98 2.41
N TYR A 63 0.05 -5.06 2.16
CA TYR A 63 0.26 -4.44 0.86
C TYR A 63 1.25 -5.19 -0.04
N GLY A 64 1.88 -6.26 0.45
CA GLY A 64 2.90 -7.00 -0.30
C GLY A 64 4.20 -6.20 -0.51
N ILE A 65 4.49 -5.23 0.35
CA ILE A 65 5.71 -4.42 0.28
C ILE A 65 6.80 -5.12 1.09
N GLU A 66 7.84 -5.61 0.42
CA GLU A 66 8.97 -6.22 1.09
C GLU A 66 10.11 -5.20 1.26
N ALA A 67 10.40 -4.84 2.51
CA ALA A 67 11.52 -3.94 2.81
C ALA A 67 12.88 -4.44 2.28
N ALA A 68 13.02 -5.74 2.06
CA ALA A 68 14.23 -6.34 1.49
C ALA A 68 14.51 -5.84 0.07
N GLU A 69 13.48 -5.57 -0.73
CA GLU A 69 13.62 -5.04 -2.09
C GLU A 69 14.30 -3.66 -2.11
N PHE A 70 14.15 -2.88 -1.04
CA PHE A 70 14.72 -1.53 -0.91
C PHE A 70 16.16 -1.52 -0.38
N ARG A 71 16.69 -2.67 0.03
CA ARG A 71 18.06 -2.79 0.56
C ARG A 71 19.11 -3.04 -0.53
N ALA A 72 18.68 -3.44 -1.73
CA ALA A 72 19.53 -3.91 -2.81
C ALA A 72 19.75 -2.87 -3.94
N SER A 73 19.44 -1.58 -3.71
CA SER A 73 19.61 -0.52 -4.70
C SER A 73 20.54 0.60 -4.24
#